data_AF-A0A946G1J8-F1
#
_entry.id   AF-A0A946G1J8-F1
#
_cell.length_a   1.000
_cell.length_b   1.000
_cell.length_c   1.000
_cell.angle_alpha   90.00
_cell.angle_beta   90.00
_cell.angle_gamma   90.00
#
_symmetry.space_group_name_H-M   'P 1'
#
loop_
_entity.id
_entity.type
_entity.pdbx_description
1 polymer ?
#
loop_
_entity_poly.entity_id
_entity_poly.type
_entity_poly.pdbx_seq_one_letter_code
_entity_poly.pdbx_strand_id
1 'polypeptide(L)'
;MEEEAAGSTESQWDIGALIHAASGVSAIVLGGLMYSKAWAQGLFSLLMGIAAVSAIYFSWKHDAWVRGHWLAMVPVMGVIFGYVGWPPGFTLAYVALWLAFIHFVVRGIQSRRSSNAPSG
;
A
#
# COMPACT_ATOMS: atom_id res chain seq x y z
N MET A 1 -5.26 -44.09 8.31
CA MET A 1 -6.48 -43.76 7.53
C MET A 1 -7.54 -43.47 8.58
N GLU A 2 -8.02 -42.27 8.85
CA GLU A 2 -7.90 -40.89 8.37
C GLU A 2 -8.60 -40.12 9.50
N GLU A 3 -7.98 -39.09 10.07
CA GLU A 3 -8.64 -37.94 10.74
C GLU A 3 -7.54 -37.09 11.41
N GLU A 4 -6.62 -36.60 10.57
CA GLU A 4 -5.79 -35.45 10.87
C GLU A 4 -6.32 -34.28 10.03
N ALA A 5 -6.40 -33.10 10.65
CA ALA A 5 -6.64 -31.79 10.04
C ALA A 5 -8.09 -31.43 9.63
N ALA A 6 -9.00 -31.32 10.61
CA ALA A 6 -10.20 -30.50 10.46
C ALA A 6 -10.28 -29.46 11.58
N GLY A 7 -9.79 -28.25 11.30
CA GLY A 7 -10.12 -27.05 12.09
C GLY A 7 -8.95 -26.18 12.48
N SER A 8 -8.38 -25.42 11.54
CA SER A 8 -7.38 -24.39 11.89
C SER A 8 -7.35 -23.16 10.99
N THR A 9 -8.48 -22.64 10.48
CA THR A 9 -8.42 -21.42 9.64
C THR A 9 -9.67 -20.51 9.69
N GLU A 10 -10.19 -20.19 10.87
CA GLU A 10 -11.17 -19.07 11.01
C GLU A 10 -10.74 -17.96 11.98
N SER A 11 -9.61 -18.09 12.69
CA SER A 11 -9.13 -17.08 13.66
C SER A 11 -7.77 -16.44 13.34
N GLN A 12 -7.16 -16.80 12.20
CA GLN A 12 -6.16 -15.97 11.55
C GLN A 12 -6.90 -14.75 10.98
N TRP A 13 -7.30 -13.85 11.90
CA TRP A 13 -7.65 -12.47 11.61
C TRP A 13 -6.78 -11.99 10.46
N ASP A 14 -7.34 -11.17 9.59
CA ASP A 14 -6.71 -10.65 8.37
C ASP A 14 -5.52 -9.72 8.72
N ILE A 15 -4.50 -10.27 9.39
CA ILE A 15 -3.34 -9.61 9.98
C ILE A 15 -2.54 -8.96 8.85
N GLY A 16 -2.50 -9.61 7.68
CA GLY A 16 -1.93 -9.03 6.47
C GLY A 16 -2.66 -7.76 6.05
N ALA A 17 -3.99 -7.78 5.97
CA ALA A 17 -4.78 -6.60 5.64
C ALA A 17 -4.66 -5.51 6.71
N LEU A 18 -4.63 -5.88 8.00
CA LEU A 18 -4.44 -4.96 9.12
C LEU A 18 -3.08 -4.26 9.05
N ILE A 19 -2.00 -5.03 8.86
CA ILE A 19 -0.63 -4.48 8.75
C ILE A 19 -0.52 -3.58 7.52
N HIS A 20 -1.11 -3.98 6.39
CA HIS A 20 -1.13 -3.17 5.18
C HIS A 20 -1.86 -1.83 5.40
N ALA A 21 -3.04 -1.87 6.02
CA ALA A 21 -3.80 -0.66 6.36
C ALA A 21 -3.05 0.22 7.38
N ALA A 22 -2.50 -0.37 8.43
CA ALA A 22 -1.73 0.35 9.46
C ALA A 22 -0.46 0.99 8.86
N SER A 23 0.25 0.28 7.98
CA SER A 23 1.42 0.80 7.27
C SER A 23 1.04 1.95 6.33
N GLY A 24 -0.05 1.82 5.57
CA GLY A 24 -0.55 2.86 4.67
C GLY A 24 -0.95 4.14 5.41
N VAL A 25 -1.70 4.02 6.50
CA VAL A 25 -2.08 5.17 7.34
C VAL A 25 -0.84 5.80 7.98
N SER A 26 0.08 4.98 8.49
CA SER A 26 1.35 5.47 9.07
C SER A 26 2.19 6.24 8.04
N ALA A 27 2.23 5.77 6.79
CA ALA A 27 2.91 6.45 5.69
C ALA A 27 2.24 7.81 5.36
N ILE A 28 0.92 7.90 5.41
CA ILE A 28 0.21 9.18 5.24
C ILE A 28 0.57 10.15 6.37
N VAL A 29 0.55 9.69 7.63
CA VAL A 29 0.87 10.53 8.79
C VAL A 29 2.32 11.02 8.72
N LEU A 30 3.26 10.13 8.41
CA LEU A 30 4.68 10.50 8.25
C LEU A 30 4.92 11.42 7.06
N GLY A 31 4.21 11.22 5.95
CA GLY A 31 4.24 12.11 4.79
C GLY A 31 3.67 13.51 5.10
N GLY A 32 2.67 13.62 5.98
CA GLY A 32 2.23 14.92 6.49
C GLY A 32 3.25 15.54 7.46
N LEU A 33 3.82 14.72 8.33
CA LEU A 33 4.79 15.18 9.33
C LEU A 33 6.12 15.66 8.71
N MET A 34 6.45 15.24 7.49
CA MET A 34 7.67 15.68 6.80
C MET A 34 7.74 17.20 6.61
N TYR A 35 6.59 17.89 6.53
CA TYR A 35 6.54 19.35 6.41
C TYR A 35 6.90 20.09 7.70
N SER A 36 7.00 19.38 8.83
CA SER A 36 7.36 19.96 10.13
C SER A 36 8.62 19.33 10.73
N LYS A 37 8.95 18.09 10.37
CA LYS A 37 10.08 17.35 10.94
C LYS A 37 10.89 16.65 9.85
N ALA A 38 12.17 17.02 9.72
CA ALA A 38 13.08 16.46 8.71
C ALA A 38 13.26 14.94 8.84
N TRP A 39 13.24 14.37 10.06
CA TRP A 39 13.36 12.91 10.25
C TRP A 39 12.17 12.14 9.69
N ALA A 40 10.98 12.75 9.61
CA ALA A 40 9.79 12.08 9.10
C ALA A 40 9.88 11.81 7.59
N GLN A 41 10.60 12.67 6.85
CA GLN A 41 10.90 12.44 5.44
C GLN A 41 11.71 11.15 5.22
N GLY A 42 12.69 10.88 6.09
CA GLY A 42 13.49 9.66 6.03
C GLY A 42 12.65 8.40 6.26
N LEU A 43 11.77 8.41 7.27
CA LEU A 43 10.87 7.28 7.53
C LEU A 43 9.80 7.11 6.45
N PHE A 44 9.22 8.20 5.95
CA PHE A 44 8.31 8.17 4.81
C PHE A 44 8.97 7.49 3.60
N SER A 45 10.20 7.91 3.26
CA SER A 45 10.97 7.35 2.16
C SER A 45 11.28 5.87 2.36
N LEU A 46 11.63 5.47 3.58
CA LEU A 46 11.85 4.07 3.96
C LEU A 46 10.58 3.23 3.74
N LEU A 47 9.43 3.71 4.20
CA LEU A 47 8.16 3.01 4.01
C LEU A 47 7.78 2.87 2.53
N MET A 48 8.03 3.90 1.72
CA MET A 48 7.83 3.82 0.27
C MET A 48 8.77 2.78 -0.37
N GLY A 49 10.03 2.72 0.07
CA GLY A 49 10.99 1.70 -0.39
C GLY A 49 10.55 0.27 -0.05
N ILE A 50 10.13 0.04 1.20
CA ILE A 50 9.63 -1.28 1.65
C ILE A 50 8.37 -1.67 0.86
N ALA A 51 7.47 -0.72 0.63
CA ALA A 51 6.28 -0.93 -0.20
C ALA A 51 6.66 -1.30 -1.64
N ALA A 52 7.66 -0.62 -2.23
CA ALA A 52 8.16 -0.92 -3.57
C ALA A 52 8.74 -2.34 -3.68
N VAL A 53 9.59 -2.74 -2.73
CA VAL A 53 10.19 -4.08 -2.72
C VAL A 53 9.12 -5.15 -2.56
N SER A 54 8.17 -4.94 -1.65
CA SER A 54 7.03 -5.85 -1.46
C SER A 54 6.21 -5.97 -2.73
N ALA A 55 5.95 -4.84 -3.39
CA ALA A 55 5.20 -4.77 -4.63
C ALA A 55 5.90 -5.51 -5.79
N ILE A 56 7.22 -5.34 -5.92
CA ILE A 56 8.02 -6.09 -6.91
C ILE A 56 7.97 -7.59 -6.62
N TYR A 57 8.12 -7.98 -5.35
CA TYR A 57 8.07 -9.38 -4.92
C TYR A 57 6.72 -10.03 -5.27
N PHE A 58 5.61 -9.40 -4.91
CA PHE A 58 4.27 -9.90 -5.23
C PHE A 58 4.01 -9.91 -6.74
N SER A 59 4.44 -8.87 -7.44
CA SER A 59 4.30 -8.78 -8.89
C SER A 59 5.02 -9.90 -9.63
N TRP A 60 6.23 -10.27 -9.19
CA TRP A 60 6.99 -11.36 -9.79
C TRP A 60 6.38 -12.72 -9.49
N LYS A 61 5.83 -12.91 -8.29
CA LYS A 61 5.20 -14.17 -7.88
C LYS A 61 3.86 -14.45 -8.57
N HIS A 62 3.15 -13.40 -9.00
CA HIS A 62 1.78 -13.51 -9.49
C HIS A 62 1.57 -12.98 -10.93
N ASP A 63 2.64 -12.69 -11.68
CA ASP A 63 2.61 -12.11 -13.04
C ASP A 63 1.64 -10.90 -13.19
N ALA A 64 1.53 -10.11 -12.11
CA ALA A 64 0.49 -9.10 -11.95
C ALA A 64 0.93 -7.67 -12.30
N TRP A 65 2.16 -7.50 -12.80
CA TRP A 65 2.84 -6.20 -12.92
C TRP A 65 1.99 -5.15 -13.64
N VAL A 66 1.29 -5.55 -14.71
CA VAL A 66 0.62 -4.61 -15.61
C VAL A 66 -0.77 -4.20 -15.12
N ARG A 67 -1.46 -5.01 -14.28
CA ARG A 67 -2.91 -4.85 -14.07
C ARG A 67 -3.33 -4.10 -12.79
N GLY A 68 -2.44 -3.30 -12.19
CA GLY A 68 -2.79 -2.41 -11.08
C GLY A 68 -1.61 -1.95 -10.21
N HIS A 69 -0.46 -2.62 -10.30
CA HIS A 69 0.72 -2.34 -9.47
C HIS A 69 1.48 -1.05 -9.82
N TRP A 70 1.27 -0.53 -11.03
CA TRP A 70 1.82 0.76 -11.48
C TRP A 70 1.52 1.91 -10.50
N LEU A 71 0.30 1.96 -9.96
CA LEU A 71 -0.12 3.07 -9.10
C LEU A 71 0.71 3.12 -7.80
N ALA A 72 1.14 1.97 -7.29
CA ALA A 72 1.99 1.88 -6.10
C ALA A 72 3.44 2.30 -6.36
N MET A 73 3.87 2.35 -7.63
CA MET A 73 5.23 2.79 -8.01
C MET A 73 5.33 4.30 -8.16
N VAL A 74 4.22 5.01 -8.42
CA VAL A 74 4.22 6.48 -8.59
C VAL A 74 4.77 7.21 -7.35
N PRO A 75 4.39 6.87 -6.11
CA PRO A 75 5.00 7.48 -4.92
C PRO A 75 6.51 7.26 -4.82
N VAL A 76 6.97 6.06 -5.19
CA VAL A 76 8.38 5.66 -5.14
C VAL A 76 9.21 6.51 -6.10
N MET A 77 8.69 6.75 -7.31
CA MET A 77 9.34 7.64 -8.27
C MET A 77 9.48 9.06 -7.74
N GLY A 78 8.45 9.58 -7.06
CA GLY A 78 8.52 10.88 -6.39
C GLY A 78 9.64 10.94 -5.34
N VAL A 79 9.79 9.90 -4.52
CA VAL A 79 10.88 9.82 -3.52
C VAL A 79 12.25 9.81 -4.20
N ILE A 80 12.43 9.04 -5.27
CA ILE A 80 13.68 9.01 -6.05
C ILE A 80 14.00 10.41 -6.59
N PHE A 81 13.02 11.09 -7.18
CA PHE A 81 13.18 12.47 -7.65
C PHE A 81 13.58 13.44 -6.54
N GLY A 82 13.01 13.27 -5.34
CA GLY A 82 13.37 14.01 -4.15
C GLY A 82 14.86 13.89 -3.81
N TYR A 83 15.42 12.67 -3.89
CA TYR A 83 16.82 12.41 -3.54
C TYR A 83 17.82 12.80 -4.64
N VAL A 84 17.46 12.78 -5.92
CA VAL A 84 18.37 13.20 -7.02
C VAL A 84 18.45 14.72 -7.20
N GLY A 85 17.92 15.50 -6.25
CA GLY A 85 18.06 16.96 -6.22
C GLY A 85 16.85 17.73 -6.73
N TRP A 86 15.67 17.11 -6.85
CA TRP A 86 14.41 17.81 -7.12
C TRP A 86 13.49 17.75 -5.88
N PRO A 87 13.61 18.69 -4.92
CA PRO A 87 12.89 18.65 -3.64
C PRO A 87 11.36 18.48 -3.73
N PRO A 88 10.65 19.06 -4.73
CA PRO A 88 9.23 18.81 -4.96
C PRO A 88 8.88 17.33 -5.17
N GLY A 89 9.85 16.47 -5.50
CA GLY A 89 9.66 15.02 -5.63
C GLY A 89 9.04 14.38 -4.39
N PHE A 90 9.43 14.78 -3.17
CA PHE A 90 8.82 14.26 -1.94
C PHE A 90 7.36 14.67 -1.80
N THR A 91 7.01 15.90 -2.18
CA THR A 91 5.63 16.36 -2.22
C THR A 91 4.82 15.59 -3.27
N LEU A 92 5.39 15.35 -4.45
CA LEU A 92 4.74 14.52 -5.49
C LEU A 92 4.53 13.08 -5.00
N ALA A 93 5.50 12.51 -4.30
CA ALA A 93 5.36 11.19 -3.68
C ALA A 93 4.19 11.15 -2.70
N TYR A 94 4.07 12.19 -1.86
CA TYR A 94 3.01 12.30 -0.88
C TYR A 94 1.62 12.45 -1.53
N VAL A 95 1.50 13.28 -2.57
CA VAL A 95 0.25 13.41 -3.34
C VAL A 95 -0.10 12.09 -4.02
N ALA A 96 0.88 11.41 -4.62
CA ALA A 96 0.67 10.11 -5.25
C ALA A 96 0.23 9.05 -4.23
N LEU A 97 0.78 9.08 -3.01
CA LEU A 97 0.35 8.20 -1.91
C LEU A 97 -1.13 8.42 -1.58
N TRP A 98 -1.57 9.67 -1.49
CA TRP A 98 -2.99 10.00 -1.28
C TRP A 98 -3.87 9.45 -2.41
N LEU A 99 -3.46 9.61 -3.68
CA LEU A 99 -4.21 9.07 -4.81
C LEU A 99 -4.30 7.54 -4.77
N ALA A 100 -3.20 6.86 -4.44
CA ALA A 100 -3.17 5.40 -4.30
C ALA A 100 -4.07 4.92 -3.15
N PHE A 101 -4.05 5.63 -2.03
CA PHE A 101 -4.91 5.34 -0.89
C PHE A 101 -6.40 5.52 -1.22
N ILE A 102 -6.78 6.65 -1.85
CA ILE A 102 -8.16 6.90 -2.26
C ILE A 102 -8.62 5.84 -3.26
N HIS A 103 -7.78 5.50 -4.24
CA HIS A 103 -8.06 4.42 -5.20
C HIS A 103 -8.38 3.11 -4.48
N PHE A 104 -7.56 2.73 -3.49
CA PHE A 104 -7.78 1.54 -2.68
C PHE A 104 -9.09 1.57 -1.88
N VAL A 105 -9.40 2.71 -1.23
CA VAL A 105 -10.66 2.89 -0.48
C VAL A 105 -11.88 2.73 -1.40
N VAL A 106 -11.86 3.38 -2.57
CA VAL A 106 -12.96 3.27 -3.55
C VAL A 106 -13.13 1.84 -4.04
N ARG A 107 -12.04 1.15 -4.38
CA ARG A 107 -12.04 -0.29 -4.74
C ARG A 107 -12.63 -1.15 -3.64
N GLY A 108 -12.26 -0.90 -2.39
CA GLY A 108 -12.78 -1.62 -1.23
C GLY A 108 -14.30 -1.44 -1.06
N ILE A 109 -14.79 -0.20 -1.19
CA ILE A 109 -16.23 0.11 -1.12
C ILE A 109 -16.99 -0.57 -2.27
N GLN A 110 -16.47 -0.50 -3.50
CA GLN A 110 -17.08 -1.15 -4.67
C GLN A 110 -17.18 -2.67 -4.48
N SER A 111 -16.11 -3.32 -3.98
CA SER A 111 -16.11 -4.76 -3.70
C SER A 111 -17.19 -5.16 -2.70
N ARG A 112 -17.37 -4.39 -1.62
CA ARG A 112 -18.42 -4.65 -0.61
C ARG A 112 -19.84 -4.42 -1.15
N ARG A 113 -20.00 -3.48 -2.09
CA ARG A 113 -21.31 -3.27 -2.75
C ARG A 113 -21.65 -4.44 -3.67
N SER A 114 -20.68 -4.97 -4.41
CA SER A 114 -20.88 -6.15 -5.27
C SER A 114 -21.20 -7.41 -4.49
N SER A 115 -20.61 -7.61 -3.30
CA SER A 115 -20.92 -8.78 -2.45
C SER A 115 -22.32 -8.71 -1.83
N ASN A 116 -22.86 -7.52 -1.63
CA ASN A 116 -24.16 -7.29 -0.99
C ASN A 116 -25.30 -7.11 -1.99
N ALA A 117 -25.04 -7.21 -3.30
CA ALA A 117 -26.08 -7.17 -4.31
C ALA A 117 -26.88 -8.48 -4.27
N PRO A 118 -28.23 -8.44 -4.20
CA PRO A 118 -29.03 -9.65 -4.25
C PRO A 118 -28.79 -10.37 -5.59
N SER A 119 -28.45 -11.65 -5.54
CA SER A 119 -28.42 -12.52 -6.71
C SER A 119 -29.82 -12.60 -7.30
N GLY A 120 -30.02 -11.92 -8.42
CA GLY A 120 -31.25 -12.01 -9.22
C GLY A 120 -31.44 -13.39 -9.83
#